data_AF-A0A202E5F8-F1
#
_entry.id   AF-A0A202E5F8-F1
#
_cell.length_a   1.000
_cell.length_b   1.000
_cell.length_c   1.000
_cell.angle_alpha   90.00
_cell.angle_beta   90.00
_cell.angle_gamma   90.00
#
_symmetry.space_group_name_H-M   'P 1'
#
loop_
_entity.id
_entity.type
_entity.pdbx_description
1 polymer ?
#
loop_
_entity_poly.entity_id
_entity_poly.type
_entity_poly.pdbx_seq_one_letter_code
_entity_poly.pdbx_strand_id
1 'polypeptide(L)'
;MNGVGGIYPHDHGELDVTVDGESINFDQSEHHNQHPTFHFHEGYGQTWHHHPESPLQPWEFERMTVAEALATLDMAVTESTFTLDGTTYDDDHSETTVEIEVNDTSINPQEHLIHDEDYISITVES
;
A
#
# COMPACT_ATOMS: atom_id res chain seq x y z
N MET A 1 -1.03 -23.55 -20.36
CA MET A 1 -2.45 -23.25 -20.15
C MET A 1 -2.55 -21.74 -20.14
N ASN A 2 -3.24 -21.15 -21.12
CA ASN A 2 -3.30 -19.70 -21.29
C ASN A 2 -4.38 -19.16 -20.35
N GLY A 3 -3.97 -18.57 -19.24
CA GLY A 3 -4.86 -17.81 -18.36
C GLY A 3 -5.31 -16.55 -19.10
N VAL A 4 -6.61 -16.33 -19.14
CA VAL A 4 -7.22 -15.16 -19.76
C VAL A 4 -6.93 -13.97 -18.84
N GLY A 5 -5.75 -13.35 -19.00
CA GLY A 5 -5.44 -12.07 -18.38
C GLY A 5 -6.51 -11.07 -18.82
N GLY A 6 -7.31 -10.62 -17.87
CA GLY A 6 -8.43 -9.73 -18.11
C GLY A 6 -7.97 -8.51 -18.89
N ILE A 7 -8.81 -8.06 -19.80
CA ILE A 7 -8.73 -6.84 -20.61
C ILE A 7 -8.74 -5.53 -19.77
N TYR A 8 -8.49 -5.64 -18.47
CA TYR A 8 -8.52 -4.57 -17.48
C TYR A 8 -7.10 -4.36 -16.96
N PRO A 9 -6.63 -3.11 -16.84
CA PRO A 9 -5.32 -2.85 -16.23
C PRO A 9 -5.29 -3.50 -14.85
N HIS A 10 -4.20 -4.22 -14.58
CA HIS A 10 -3.99 -4.97 -13.36
C HIS A 10 -2.54 -4.73 -12.98
N ASP A 11 -2.37 -3.78 -12.09
CA ASP A 11 -1.06 -3.28 -11.69
C ASP A 11 -0.57 -4.11 -10.50
N HIS A 12 0.73 -4.34 -10.44
CA HIS A 12 1.39 -4.98 -9.30
C HIS A 12 2.56 -4.13 -8.87
N GLY A 13 2.97 -4.29 -7.63
CA GLY A 13 4.23 -3.75 -7.14
C GLY A 13 4.52 -4.35 -5.77
N GLU A 14 5.39 -3.71 -5.00
CA GLU A 14 5.81 -4.20 -3.70
C GLU A 14 5.45 -3.19 -2.61
N LEU A 15 5.09 -3.68 -1.43
CA LEU A 15 4.85 -2.88 -0.23
C LEU A 15 5.65 -3.46 0.93
N ASP A 16 6.55 -2.65 1.48
CA ASP A 16 7.22 -2.94 2.74
C ASP A 16 6.82 -1.93 3.80
N VAL A 17 6.44 -2.43 4.97
CA VAL A 17 6.14 -1.63 6.16
C VAL A 17 6.97 -2.18 7.29
N THR A 18 7.83 -1.33 7.86
CA THR A 18 8.70 -1.68 8.99
C THR A 18 8.50 -0.68 10.12
N VAL A 19 8.27 -1.19 11.32
CA VAL A 19 8.12 -0.39 12.55
C VAL A 19 9.10 -0.93 13.58
N ASP A 20 10.02 -0.09 14.05
CA ASP A 20 11.07 -0.43 15.02
C ASP A 20 11.88 -1.68 14.64
N GLY A 21 12.16 -1.84 13.34
CA GLY A 21 12.87 -2.98 12.77
C GLY A 21 12.05 -4.26 12.59
N GLU A 22 10.75 -4.26 12.91
CA GLU A 22 9.82 -5.36 12.63
C GLU A 22 9.02 -5.09 11.35
N SER A 23 9.17 -5.96 10.35
CA SER A 23 8.45 -5.83 9.07
C SER A 23 7.15 -6.63 9.05
N ILE A 24 6.09 -6.02 8.52
CA ILE A 24 4.81 -6.68 8.29
C ILE A 24 4.95 -7.73 7.18
N ASN A 25 4.42 -8.92 7.43
CA ASN A 25 4.39 -10.00 6.45
C ASN A 25 3.04 -10.06 5.75
N PHE A 26 2.93 -9.48 4.55
CA PHE A 26 1.68 -9.44 3.79
C PHE A 26 1.26 -10.79 3.18
N ASP A 27 2.10 -11.83 3.29
CA ASP A 27 1.75 -13.22 2.92
C ASP A 27 0.90 -13.92 4.00
N GLN A 28 0.62 -13.26 5.13
CA GLN A 28 -0.30 -13.79 6.13
C GLN A 28 -1.74 -13.65 5.66
N SER A 29 -2.56 -14.67 5.94
CA SER A 29 -3.96 -14.74 5.48
C SER A 29 -4.83 -13.57 5.91
N GLU A 30 -4.45 -12.87 6.98
CA GLU A 30 -5.15 -11.68 7.45
C GLU A 30 -4.98 -10.46 6.54
N HIS A 31 -4.01 -10.44 5.62
CA HIS A 31 -3.83 -9.35 4.67
C HIS A 31 -4.35 -9.69 3.25
N HIS A 32 -4.76 -10.93 3.03
CA HIS A 32 -5.21 -11.37 1.71
C HIS A 32 -6.65 -10.94 1.40
N ASN A 33 -6.89 -10.48 0.18
CA ASN A 33 -8.23 -10.14 -0.34
C ASN A 33 -9.05 -9.18 0.55
N GLN A 34 -8.38 -8.32 1.34
CA GLN A 34 -9.07 -7.39 2.26
C GLN A 34 -9.93 -6.36 1.51
N HIS A 35 -9.54 -5.99 0.29
CA HIS A 35 -10.29 -5.06 -0.53
C HIS A 35 -10.30 -5.46 -2.01
N PRO A 36 -11.43 -5.33 -2.74
CA PRO A 36 -11.53 -5.74 -4.14
C PRO A 36 -10.63 -4.95 -5.09
N THR A 37 -10.27 -3.72 -4.73
CA THR A 37 -9.44 -2.83 -5.58
C THR A 37 -7.95 -2.96 -5.31
N PHE A 38 -7.54 -3.17 -4.05
CA PHE A 38 -6.13 -3.25 -3.64
C PHE A 38 -5.97 -4.38 -2.63
N HIS A 39 -5.16 -5.39 -2.91
CA HIS A 39 -5.02 -6.54 -2.01
C HIS A 39 -3.75 -7.36 -2.26
N PHE A 40 -3.51 -8.29 -1.33
CA PHE A 40 -2.49 -9.33 -1.43
C PHE A 40 -3.13 -10.70 -1.69
N HIS A 41 -2.33 -11.63 -2.22
CA HIS A 41 -2.70 -13.01 -2.50
C HIS A 41 -1.74 -13.98 -1.81
N GLU A 42 -2.26 -15.15 -1.45
CA GLU A 42 -1.47 -16.23 -0.84
C GLU A 42 -0.31 -16.68 -1.75
N GLY A 43 0.89 -16.68 -1.19
CA GLY A 43 2.11 -17.11 -1.86
C GLY A 43 2.77 -16.03 -2.72
N TYR A 44 2.33 -14.77 -2.61
CA TYR A 44 2.87 -13.63 -3.35
C TYR A 44 3.64 -12.66 -2.46
N GLY A 45 3.82 -12.95 -1.16
CA GLY A 45 4.69 -12.15 -0.31
C GLY A 45 4.22 -10.70 -0.18
N GLN A 46 5.14 -9.78 -0.46
CA GLN A 46 4.94 -8.33 -0.40
C GLN A 46 4.32 -7.76 -1.68
N THR A 47 3.91 -8.60 -2.64
CA THR A 47 3.35 -8.12 -3.91
C THR A 47 1.89 -7.71 -3.76
N TRP A 48 1.63 -6.41 -3.87
CA TRP A 48 0.26 -5.89 -3.93
C TRP A 48 -0.31 -6.03 -5.35
N HIS A 49 -1.64 -6.12 -5.42
CA HIS A 49 -2.42 -6.19 -6.65
C HIS A 49 -3.43 -5.05 -6.67
N HIS A 50 -3.50 -4.33 -7.78
CA HIS A 50 -4.44 -3.22 -7.94
C HIS A 50 -5.32 -3.40 -9.19
N HIS A 51 -6.63 -3.31 -8.99
CA HIS A 51 -7.65 -3.30 -10.02
C HIS A 51 -8.24 -1.89 -10.18
N PRO A 52 -7.58 -0.99 -10.94
CA PRO A 52 -8.02 0.40 -11.14
C PRO A 52 -9.40 0.54 -11.80
N GLU A 53 -9.90 -0.52 -12.41
CA GLU A 53 -11.29 -0.58 -12.85
C GLU A 53 -12.17 -1.12 -11.73
N SER A 54 -12.97 -0.23 -11.14
CA SER A 54 -13.95 -0.63 -10.15
C SER A 54 -15.06 -1.44 -10.81
N PRO A 55 -15.38 -2.66 -10.32
CA PRO A 55 -16.55 -3.40 -10.78
C PRO A 55 -17.87 -2.67 -10.47
N LEU A 56 -17.83 -1.62 -9.63
CA LEU A 56 -18.97 -0.79 -9.29
C LEU A 56 -19.24 0.31 -10.33
N GLN A 57 -18.22 0.74 -11.11
CA GLN A 57 -18.33 1.81 -12.10
C GLN A 57 -17.46 1.53 -13.34
N PRO A 58 -17.98 0.79 -14.35
CA PRO A 58 -17.20 0.32 -15.52
C PRO A 58 -16.63 1.40 -16.46
N TRP A 59 -16.78 2.67 -16.13
CA TRP A 59 -16.41 3.82 -16.98
C TRP A 59 -15.51 4.82 -16.25
N GLU A 60 -15.21 4.57 -14.98
CA GLU A 60 -14.30 5.40 -14.17
C GLU A 60 -13.05 4.56 -13.87
N PHE A 61 -11.93 5.01 -14.44
CA PHE A 61 -10.61 4.53 -14.08
C PHE A 61 -10.07 5.49 -13.02
N GLU A 62 -10.11 5.08 -11.77
CA GLU A 62 -9.60 5.89 -10.67
C GLU A 62 -8.47 5.12 -9.99
N ARG A 63 -7.26 5.67 -10.08
CA ARG A 63 -6.11 5.14 -9.35
C ARG A 63 -6.23 5.60 -7.91
N MET A 64 -5.87 4.71 -7.00
CA MET A 64 -5.75 5.05 -5.59
C MET A 64 -4.46 5.85 -5.35
N THR A 65 -4.51 6.81 -4.45
CA THR A 65 -3.31 7.35 -3.82
C THR A 65 -2.67 6.28 -2.91
N VAL A 66 -1.39 6.46 -2.55
CA VAL A 66 -0.71 5.61 -1.55
C VAL A 66 -1.51 5.58 -0.24
N ALA A 67 -2.01 6.74 0.21
CA ALA A 67 -2.82 6.84 1.41
C ALA A 67 -4.14 6.06 1.32
N GLU A 68 -4.84 6.12 0.19
CA GLU A 68 -6.07 5.35 -0.01
C GLU A 68 -5.80 3.85 -0.08
N ALA A 69 -4.72 3.42 -0.73
CA ALA A 69 -4.34 2.01 -0.82
C ALA A 69 -4.05 1.43 0.57
N LEU A 70 -3.24 2.13 1.38
CA LEU A 70 -2.91 1.72 2.75
C LEU A 70 -4.13 1.73 3.67
N ALA A 71 -5.06 2.68 3.47
CA ALA A 71 -6.31 2.70 4.23
C ALA A 71 -7.16 1.43 4.05
N THR A 72 -7.01 0.71 2.93
CA THR A 72 -7.67 -0.60 2.73
C THR A 72 -7.10 -1.72 3.60
N LEU A 73 -5.92 -1.50 4.18
CA LEU A 73 -5.23 -2.41 5.09
C LEU A 73 -5.33 -1.93 6.55
N ASP A 74 -6.27 -1.04 6.86
CA ASP A 74 -6.41 -0.37 8.16
C ASP A 74 -5.15 0.42 8.59
N MET A 75 -4.35 0.87 7.61
CA MET A 75 -3.18 1.72 7.82
C MET A 75 -3.47 3.14 7.35
N ALA A 76 -3.29 4.14 8.21
CA ALA A 76 -3.44 5.55 7.81
C ALA A 76 -2.08 6.22 7.72
N VAL A 77 -1.85 7.01 6.67
CA VAL A 77 -0.56 7.67 6.45
C VAL A 77 -0.74 9.10 5.96
N THR A 78 0.17 9.98 6.38
CA THR A 78 0.36 11.34 5.86
C THR A 78 1.84 11.57 5.58
N GLU A 79 2.25 12.80 5.24
CA GLU A 79 3.68 13.12 5.05
C GLU A 79 4.52 12.94 6.34
N SER A 80 3.89 13.07 7.52
CA SER A 80 4.57 13.07 8.82
C SER A 80 4.05 12.02 9.80
N THR A 81 2.95 11.35 9.48
CA THR A 81 2.30 10.41 10.42
C THR A 81 1.99 9.07 9.78
N PHE A 82 2.13 8.02 10.57
CA PHE A 82 1.74 6.66 10.21
C PHE A 82 0.92 6.06 11.34
N THR A 83 -0.20 5.40 11.04
CA THR A 83 -1.04 4.72 12.01
C THR A 83 -1.21 3.27 11.62
N LEU A 84 -0.86 2.38 12.55
CA LEU A 84 -0.97 0.94 12.42
C LEU A 84 -1.62 0.39 13.69
N ASP A 85 -2.64 -0.47 13.54
CA ASP A 85 -3.36 -1.10 14.65
C ASP A 85 -3.86 -0.10 15.72
N GLY A 86 -4.20 1.12 15.29
CA GLY A 86 -4.67 2.20 16.16
C GLY A 86 -3.58 2.96 16.92
N THR A 87 -2.30 2.62 16.72
CA THR A 87 -1.14 3.38 17.22
C THR A 87 -0.69 4.37 16.17
N THR A 88 -0.61 5.67 16.52
CA THR A 88 -0.13 6.72 15.62
C THR A 88 1.30 7.14 15.98
N TYR A 89 2.17 7.06 14.99
CA TYR A 89 3.54 7.56 14.97
C TYR A 89 3.56 8.91 14.25
N ASP A 90 4.34 9.85 14.77
CA ASP A 90 4.32 11.26 14.33
C ASP A 90 5.73 11.84 14.42
N ASP A 91 6.32 12.19 13.28
CA ASP A 91 7.70 12.65 13.15
C ASP A 91 7.93 14.08 13.68
N ASP A 92 6.85 14.81 14.03
CA ASP A 92 6.96 16.09 14.74
C ASP A 92 7.43 15.88 16.21
N HIS A 93 7.41 14.63 16.71
CA HIS A 93 7.97 14.26 18.01
C HIS A 93 9.45 13.88 17.90
N SER A 94 10.28 14.41 18.80
CA SER A 94 11.75 14.35 18.70
C SER A 94 12.41 12.96 18.73
N GLU A 95 11.64 11.91 19.01
CA GLU A 95 12.14 10.53 19.13
C GLU A 95 11.54 9.60 18.05
N THR A 96 10.65 10.11 17.19
CA THR A 96 10.01 9.31 16.14
C THR A 96 10.43 9.80 14.77
N THR A 97 10.76 8.89 13.86
CA THR A 97 10.96 9.16 12.43
C THR A 97 9.91 8.37 11.65
N VAL A 98 9.27 9.02 10.69
CA VAL A 98 8.36 8.39 9.73
C VAL A 98 8.87 8.70 8.34
N GLU A 99 9.24 7.68 7.57
CA GLU A 99 9.73 7.80 6.21
C GLU A 99 8.79 7.05 5.27
N ILE A 100 8.23 7.78 4.28
CA ILE A 100 7.35 7.24 3.25
C ILE A 100 7.97 7.50 1.90
N GLU A 101 8.28 6.42 1.18
CA GLU A 101 8.92 6.49 -0.12
C GLU A 101 8.20 5.64 -1.16
N VAL A 102 8.31 6.08 -2.41
CA VAL A 102 8.03 5.27 -3.59
C VAL A 102 9.28 5.24 -4.45
N ASN A 103 9.80 4.05 -4.71
CA ASN A 103 11.03 3.85 -5.48
C ASN A 103 12.21 4.69 -4.94
N ASP A 104 12.49 4.57 -3.64
CA ASP A 104 13.55 5.31 -2.90
C ASP A 104 13.43 6.84 -3.00
N THR A 105 12.21 7.35 -3.21
CA THR A 105 11.92 8.78 -3.28
C THR A 105 10.81 9.14 -2.31
N SER A 106 11.08 10.06 -1.38
CA SER A 106 10.06 10.61 -0.50
C SER A 106 8.94 11.30 -1.28
N ILE A 107 7.70 10.98 -0.93
CA ILE A 107 6.49 11.46 -1.60
C ILE A 107 5.46 12.00 -0.61
N ASN A 108 4.47 12.73 -1.12
CA ASN A 108 3.23 12.96 -0.37
C ASN A 108 2.25 11.81 -0.66
N PRO A 109 1.92 10.96 0.34
CA PRO A 109 1.09 9.78 0.10
C PRO A 109 -0.37 10.13 -0.23
N GLN A 110 -0.83 11.35 0.06
CA GLN A 110 -2.17 11.83 -0.29
C GLN A 110 -2.25 12.33 -1.74
N GLU A 111 -1.11 12.48 -2.42
CA GLU A 111 -1.04 12.99 -3.79
C GLU A 111 -0.47 11.96 -4.78
N HIS A 112 0.42 11.08 -4.34
CA HIS A 112 1.04 10.07 -5.21
C HIS A 112 0.04 8.95 -5.53
N LEU A 113 -0.32 8.82 -6.80
CA LEU A 113 -1.15 7.72 -7.31
C LEU A 113 -0.27 6.47 -7.51
N ILE A 114 -0.76 5.31 -7.08
CA ILE A 114 -0.04 4.05 -7.29
C ILE A 114 0.02 3.68 -8.77
N HIS A 115 1.19 3.25 -9.23
CA HIS A 115 1.47 2.79 -10.58
C HIS A 115 2.05 1.37 -10.58
N ASP A 116 1.87 0.66 -11.70
CA ASP A 116 2.52 -0.64 -11.92
C ASP A 116 4.04 -0.52 -11.69
N GLU A 117 4.58 -1.53 -11.02
CA GLU A 117 5.96 -1.65 -10.56
C GLU A 117 6.38 -0.69 -9.44
N ASP A 118 5.47 0.11 -8.85
CA ASP A 118 5.82 0.94 -7.69
C ASP A 118 6.22 0.06 -6.49
N TYR A 119 7.41 0.33 -5.95
CA TYR A 119 7.85 -0.14 -4.65
C TYR A 119 7.54 0.93 -3.61
N ILE A 120 6.61 0.63 -2.70
CA ILE A 120 6.22 1.52 -1.60
C ILE A 120 6.93 1.03 -0.35
N SER A 121 7.65 1.91 0.33
CA SER A 121 8.26 1.62 1.63
C SER A 121 7.83 2.61 2.70
N ILE A 122 7.43 2.09 3.86
CA ILE A 122 7.14 2.85 5.07
C ILE A 122 8.08 2.36 6.16
N THR A 123 8.90 3.24 6.68
CA THR A 123 9.79 2.95 7.80
C THR A 123 9.48 3.87 8.96
N VAL A 124 9.27 3.27 10.13
CA VAL A 124 9.06 3.99 11.39
C VAL A 124 10.08 3.54 12.42
N GLU A 125 10.70 4.51 13.09
CA GLU A 125 11.62 4.29 14.20
C GLU A 125 11.16 5.15 15.38
N SER A 126 10.97 4.55 16.56
CA SER A 126 10.44 5.22 17.77
C SER A 126 11.06 4.78 19.10
#